data_AF-A0A0N5ACK0-F1
#
_entry.id   AF-A0A0N5ACK0-F1
#
_cell.length_a   1.000
_cell.length_b   1.000
_cell.length_c   1.000
_cell.angle_alpha   90.00
_cell.angle_beta   90.00
_cell.angle_gamma   90.00
#
_symmetry.space_group_name_H-M   'P 1'
#
loop_
_entity.id
_entity.type
_entity.pdbx_description
1 polymer ?
#
loop_
_entity_poly.entity_id
_entity_poly.type
_entity_poly.pdbx_seq_one_letter_code
_entity_poly.pdbx_strand_id
1 'polypeptide(L)'
;MSSHTQGEYSKPWTTRGTSHIGRGLSAVRKLVFECSSQLCALHDEANTAGTSQDGLQMRKNLFSCSRACVGACEAAKNAMVPHLRQEGGDFTRQASYFICCASEMVKEMRRCETLENSFPLGERAINAEQITQIEEMLDTLENLITVHFNTAGSSPAERVAPRPRRLANCRISCACTKLKTSYA
;
A
#
# COMPACT_ATOMS: atom_id res chain seq x y z
N MET A 1 -13.37 -65.82 10.78
CA MET A 1 -12.52 -65.36 9.66
C MET A 1 -12.73 -63.86 9.51
N SER A 2 -11.64 -63.13 9.78
CA SER A 2 -11.26 -61.76 9.40
C SER A 2 -12.30 -60.64 9.35
N SER A 3 -12.20 -59.79 10.39
CA SER A 3 -12.49 -58.36 10.36
C SER A 3 -11.65 -57.66 9.27
N HIS A 4 -12.25 -56.75 8.51
CA HIS A 4 -11.50 -55.72 7.79
C HIS A 4 -12.20 -54.37 7.92
N THR A 5 -11.67 -53.57 8.84
CA THR A 5 -11.78 -52.12 8.91
C THR A 5 -10.86 -51.51 7.86
N GLN A 6 -11.42 -50.67 6.99
CA GLN A 6 -10.70 -49.67 6.18
C GLN A 6 -11.52 -48.39 6.36
N GLY A 7 -11.02 -47.29 6.89
CA GLY A 7 -9.66 -46.76 6.90
C GLY A 7 -9.84 -45.28 6.57
N GLU A 8 -10.29 -44.49 7.55
CA GLU A 8 -10.41 -43.04 7.43
C GLU A 8 -9.03 -42.46 7.10
N TYR A 9 -8.88 -41.99 5.86
CA TYR A 9 -7.74 -41.18 5.44
C TYR A 9 -7.90 -39.77 6.03
N SER A 10 -7.63 -39.64 7.33
CA SER A 10 -7.35 -38.34 7.93
C SER A 10 -6.03 -37.84 7.39
N LYS A 11 -6.09 -36.88 6.45
CA LYS A 11 -4.94 -36.05 6.11
C LYS A 11 -4.73 -35.05 7.25
N PRO A 12 -3.62 -35.08 8.00
CA PRO A 12 -3.31 -34.03 8.92
C PRO A 12 -2.32 -33.04 8.25
N TRP A 13 -2.29 -31.80 8.74
CA TRP A 13 -1.26 -30.79 8.48
C TRP A 13 -1.38 -29.97 7.18
N THR A 14 -2.16 -28.88 7.20
CA THR A 14 -1.83 -27.65 6.41
C THR A 14 -2.50 -26.35 6.89
N THR A 15 -3.12 -26.30 8.07
CA THR A 15 -3.92 -25.12 8.49
C THR A 15 -3.29 -24.23 9.56
N ARG A 16 -2.10 -24.54 10.08
CA ARG A 16 -1.53 -23.78 11.21
C ARG A 16 -0.82 -22.48 10.79
N GLY A 17 -0.26 -22.42 9.58
CA GLY A 17 0.46 -21.23 9.06
C GLY A 17 -0.45 -20.09 8.55
N THR A 18 -1.63 -20.42 8.03
CA THR A 18 -2.57 -19.43 7.46
C THR A 18 -3.23 -18.53 8.50
N SER A 19 -3.34 -18.98 9.76
CA SER A 19 -4.02 -18.22 10.82
C SER A 19 -3.22 -16.99 11.29
N HIS A 20 -1.88 -17.06 11.29
CA HIS A 20 -1.02 -15.95 11.72
C HIS A 20 -0.89 -14.90 10.62
N ILE A 21 -0.72 -15.34 9.38
CA ILE A 21 -0.70 -14.48 8.18
C ILE A 21 -2.03 -13.71 8.04
N GLY A 22 -3.16 -14.41 8.17
CA GLY A 22 -4.49 -13.77 8.11
C GLY A 22 -4.72 -12.72 9.19
N ARG A 23 -4.24 -12.97 10.42
CA ARG A 23 -4.30 -11.98 11.52
C ARG A 23 -3.41 -10.77 11.24
N GLY A 24 -2.19 -10.97 10.77
CA GLY A 24 -1.27 -9.90 10.39
C GLY A 24 -1.86 -9.01 9.29
N LEU A 25 -2.40 -9.62 8.23
CA LEU A 25 -3.01 -8.90 7.13
C LEU A 25 -4.24 -8.09 7.55
N SER A 26 -5.08 -8.65 8.42
CA SER A 26 -6.24 -7.93 8.97
C SER A 26 -5.82 -6.73 9.82
N ALA A 27 -4.75 -6.86 10.62
CA ALA A 27 -4.22 -5.76 11.42
C ALA A 27 -3.66 -4.65 10.53
N VAL A 28 -2.87 -5.00 9.51
CA VAL A 28 -2.35 -4.07 8.51
C VAL A 28 -3.50 -3.32 7.81
N ARG A 29 -4.52 -4.02 7.33
CA ARG A 29 -5.69 -3.39 6.67
C ARG A 29 -6.37 -2.36 7.57
N LYS A 30 -6.53 -2.68 8.86
CA LYS A 30 -7.11 -1.76 9.83
C LYS A 30 -6.27 -0.49 9.99
N LEU A 31 -4.95 -0.64 10.11
CA LEU A 31 -4.02 0.49 10.26
C LEU A 31 -3.94 1.36 9.00
N VAL A 32 -3.98 0.75 7.80
CA VAL A 32 -4.04 1.50 6.54
C VAL A 32 -5.37 2.27 6.42
N PHE A 33 -6.48 1.66 6.85
CA PHE A 33 -7.76 2.36 6.93
C PHE A 33 -7.74 3.51 7.94
N GLU A 34 -7.06 3.33 9.07
CA GLU A 34 -6.86 4.39 10.06
C GLU A 34 -6.05 5.55 9.47
N CYS A 35 -5.00 5.29 8.68
CA CYS A 35 -4.30 6.33 7.93
C CYS A 35 -5.28 7.11 7.04
N SER A 36 -6.11 6.42 6.27
CA SER A 36 -7.12 7.08 5.43
C SER A 36 -8.09 7.94 6.25
N SER A 37 -8.49 7.49 7.43
CA SER A 37 -9.36 8.26 8.33
C SER A 37 -8.66 9.52 8.84
N GLN A 38 -7.39 9.44 9.20
CA GLN A 38 -6.61 10.60 9.65
C GLN A 38 -6.37 11.60 8.53
N LEU A 39 -6.16 11.13 7.28
CA LEU A 39 -6.06 12.00 6.12
C LEU A 39 -7.36 12.80 5.90
N CYS A 40 -8.53 12.17 6.02
CA CYS A 40 -9.81 12.88 5.93
C CYS A 40 -9.93 13.97 7.01
N ALA A 41 -9.59 13.66 8.27
CA ALA A 41 -9.62 14.63 9.35
C ALA A 41 -8.63 15.80 9.11
N LEU A 42 -7.45 15.50 8.59
CA LEU A 42 -6.47 16.51 8.20
C LEU A 42 -7.03 17.42 7.09
N HIS A 43 -7.63 16.84 6.05
CA HIS A 43 -8.26 17.60 4.96
C HIS A 43 -9.38 18.51 5.46
N ASP A 44 -10.27 18.00 6.31
CA ASP A 44 -11.40 18.77 6.82
C ASP A 44 -10.94 20.02 7.58
N GLU A 45 -9.95 19.87 8.46
CA GLU A 45 -9.34 21.01 9.15
C GLU A 45 -8.59 21.91 8.16
N ALA A 46 -7.70 21.35 7.34
CA ALA A 46 -6.85 22.10 6.42
C ALA A 46 -7.63 22.89 5.36
N ASN A 47 -8.82 22.45 4.97
CA ASN A 47 -9.71 23.16 4.04
C ASN A 47 -10.23 24.49 4.59
N THR A 48 -10.21 24.67 5.91
CA THR A 48 -10.62 25.92 6.55
C THR A 48 -9.46 26.92 6.69
N ALA A 49 -8.22 26.50 6.44
CA ALA A 49 -7.05 27.38 6.47
C ALA A 49 -7.14 28.45 5.37
N GLY A 50 -6.85 29.70 5.72
CA GLY A 50 -6.99 30.86 4.84
C GLY A 50 -8.42 31.41 4.71
N THR A 51 -9.40 30.86 5.45
CA THR A 51 -10.79 31.36 5.47
C THR A 51 -11.07 32.19 6.72
N SER A 52 -12.30 32.69 6.89
CA SER A 52 -12.72 33.39 8.12
C SER A 52 -12.71 32.50 9.37
N GLN A 53 -12.62 31.18 9.21
CA GLN A 53 -12.52 30.23 10.30
C GLN A 53 -11.07 29.92 10.69
N ASP A 54 -10.09 30.47 9.97
CA ASP A 54 -8.66 30.31 10.26
C ASP A 54 -8.29 31.10 11.53
N GLY A 55 -8.26 30.39 12.65
CA GLY A 55 -7.99 30.94 13.97
C GLY A 55 -7.15 30.00 14.83
N LEU A 56 -6.70 30.47 16.00
CA LEU A 56 -5.82 29.72 16.89
C LEU A 56 -6.36 28.32 17.27
N GLN A 57 -7.69 28.17 17.41
CA GLN A 57 -8.28 26.87 17.73
C GLN A 57 -8.18 25.89 16.56
N MET A 58 -8.48 26.35 15.35
CA MET A 58 -8.31 25.56 14.12
C MET A 58 -6.85 25.15 13.95
N ARG A 59 -5.88 26.06 14.18
CA ARG A 59 -4.45 25.73 14.14
C ARG A 59 -4.06 24.63 15.14
N LYS A 60 -4.61 24.65 16.35
CA LYS A 60 -4.40 23.57 17.34
C LYS A 60 -5.02 22.23 16.91
N ASN A 61 -6.19 22.27 16.28
CA ASN A 61 -6.81 21.07 15.71
C ASN A 61 -5.94 20.49 14.59
N LEU A 62 -5.48 21.34 13.67
CA LEU A 62 -4.60 20.97 12.58
C LEU A 62 -3.30 20.33 13.08
N PHE A 63 -2.71 20.85 14.16
CA PHE A 63 -1.55 20.24 14.82
C PHE A 63 -1.85 18.84 15.38
N SER A 64 -3.04 18.68 15.97
CA SER A 64 -3.46 17.39 16.51
C SER A 64 -3.67 16.36 15.40
N CYS A 65 -4.30 16.78 14.29
CA CYS A 65 -4.46 15.96 13.09
C CYS A 65 -3.12 15.58 12.46
N SER A 66 -2.17 16.51 12.36
CA SER A 66 -0.84 16.25 11.79
C SER A 66 -0.08 15.21 12.61
N ARG A 67 -0.10 15.31 13.94
CA ARG A 67 0.48 14.31 14.83
C ARG A 67 -0.20 12.94 14.72
N ALA A 68 -1.52 12.91 14.60
CA ALA A 68 -2.27 11.67 14.42
C ALA A 68 -1.92 10.99 13.08
N CYS A 69 -1.72 11.75 12.00
CA CYS A 69 -1.26 11.23 10.71
C CYS A 69 0.11 10.54 10.82
N VAL A 70 1.08 11.19 11.48
CA VAL A 70 2.41 10.61 11.71
C VAL A 70 2.31 9.30 12.50
N GLY A 71 1.59 9.31 13.62
CA GLY A 71 1.43 8.12 14.47
C GLY A 71 0.73 6.96 13.76
N ALA A 72 -0.31 7.24 12.98
CA ALA A 72 -1.00 6.24 12.17
C ALA A 72 -0.06 5.65 11.10
N CYS A 73 0.71 6.51 10.43
CA CYS A 73 1.67 6.06 9.42
C CYS A 73 2.79 5.19 10.01
N GLU A 74 3.31 5.58 11.16
CA GLU A 74 4.34 4.82 11.87
C GLU A 74 3.82 3.44 12.28
N ALA A 75 2.62 3.38 12.86
CA ALA A 75 1.98 2.13 13.23
C ALA A 75 1.76 1.21 12.02
N ALA A 76 1.23 1.75 10.92
CA ALA A 76 1.01 1.00 9.68
C ALA A 76 2.32 0.46 9.10
N LYS A 77 3.36 1.31 8.97
CA LYS A 77 4.68 0.88 8.49
C LYS A 77 5.26 -0.22 9.36
N ASN A 78 5.27 -0.03 10.69
CA ASN A 78 5.85 -1.00 11.63
C ASN A 78 5.13 -2.35 11.57
N ALA A 79 3.83 -2.36 11.30
CA ALA A 79 3.07 -3.58 11.06
C ALA A 79 3.38 -4.23 9.70
N MET A 80 3.61 -3.44 8.64
CA MET A 80 3.81 -3.97 7.28
C MET A 80 5.23 -4.49 7.00
N VAL A 81 6.26 -3.79 7.48
CA VAL A 81 7.68 -4.08 7.14
C VAL A 81 8.07 -5.54 7.40
N PRO A 82 7.70 -6.18 8.53
CA PRO A 82 8.04 -7.59 8.78
C PRO A 82 7.46 -8.54 7.73
N HIS A 83 6.23 -8.27 7.28
CA HIS A 83 5.54 -9.11 6.32
C HIS A 83 6.02 -8.88 4.89
N LEU A 84 6.32 -7.64 4.48
CA LEU A 84 6.89 -7.37 3.16
C LEU A 84 8.19 -8.13 2.93
N ARG A 85 9.01 -8.30 3.98
CA ARG A 85 10.26 -9.07 3.96
C ARG A 85 10.11 -10.56 3.73
N GLN A 86 8.96 -11.13 4.07
CA GLN A 86 8.76 -12.58 4.19
C GLN A 86 7.64 -13.11 3.29
N GLU A 87 6.68 -12.26 2.92
CA GLU A 87 5.40 -12.63 2.34
C GLU A 87 5.07 -11.71 1.15
N GLY A 88 4.92 -12.30 -0.04
CA GLY A 88 4.56 -11.58 -1.27
C GLY A 88 3.05 -11.59 -1.55
N GLY A 89 2.52 -10.49 -2.11
CA GLY A 89 1.14 -10.41 -2.63
C GLY A 89 0.25 -9.42 -1.87
N ASP A 90 -0.56 -9.90 -0.93
CA ASP A 90 -1.57 -9.09 -0.24
C ASP A 90 -0.97 -7.95 0.60
N PHE A 91 0.18 -8.17 1.25
CA PHE A 91 0.88 -7.11 1.99
C PHE A 91 1.47 -6.06 1.07
N THR A 92 1.99 -6.46 -0.10
CA THR A 92 2.45 -5.52 -1.13
C THR A 92 1.31 -4.62 -1.60
N ARG A 93 0.11 -5.20 -1.81
CA ARG A 93 -1.10 -4.42 -2.15
C ARG A 93 -1.48 -3.44 -1.04
N GLN A 94 -1.45 -3.85 0.22
CA GLN A 94 -1.71 -2.93 1.35
C GLN A 94 -0.66 -1.83 1.44
N ALA A 95 0.61 -2.15 1.21
CA ALA A 95 1.69 -1.18 1.18
C ALA A 95 1.50 -0.17 0.04
N SER A 96 1.04 -0.58 -1.14
CA SER A 96 0.68 0.36 -2.21
C SER A 96 -0.45 1.31 -1.81
N TYR A 97 -1.50 0.81 -1.14
CA TYR A 97 -2.57 1.70 -0.64
C TYR A 97 -2.06 2.67 0.42
N PHE A 98 -1.22 2.18 1.33
CA PHE A 98 -0.56 3.02 2.32
C PHE A 98 0.28 4.12 1.66
N ILE A 99 1.12 3.78 0.68
CA ILE A 99 1.99 4.73 -0.03
C ILE A 99 1.16 5.85 -0.66
N CYS A 100 0.06 5.51 -1.34
CA CYS A 100 -0.84 6.51 -1.89
C CYS A 100 -1.42 7.43 -0.80
N CYS A 101 -1.92 6.85 0.31
CA CYS A 101 -2.52 7.61 1.39
C CYS A 101 -1.52 8.55 2.08
N ALA A 102 -0.34 8.04 2.45
CA ALA A 102 0.70 8.82 3.10
C ALA A 102 1.30 9.88 2.15
N SER A 103 1.36 9.63 0.84
CA SER A 103 1.75 10.64 -0.15
C SER A 103 0.78 11.82 -0.19
N GLU A 104 -0.53 11.57 -0.12
CA GLU A 104 -1.53 12.64 -0.04
C GLU A 104 -1.44 13.41 1.28
N MET A 105 -1.17 12.73 2.40
CA MET A 105 -0.89 13.41 3.68
C MET A 105 0.28 14.38 3.57
N VAL A 106 1.40 13.93 2.99
CA VAL A 106 2.59 14.78 2.81
C VAL A 106 2.25 16.02 1.96
N LYS A 107 1.53 15.85 0.84
CA LYS A 107 1.12 16.97 -0.01
C LYS A 107 0.28 17.99 0.77
N GLU A 108 -0.69 17.51 1.55
CA GLU A 108 -1.53 18.41 2.33
C GLU A 108 -0.77 19.10 3.45
N MET A 109 0.10 18.38 4.16
CA MET A 109 0.94 18.98 5.20
C MET A 109 1.88 20.05 4.62
N ARG A 110 2.47 19.83 3.44
CA ARG A 110 3.28 20.83 2.73
C ARG A 110 2.48 22.05 2.29
N ARG A 111 1.22 21.85 1.87
CA ARG A 111 0.29 22.95 1.55
C ARG A 111 0.04 23.81 2.80
N CYS A 112 -0.26 23.17 3.92
CA CYS A 112 -0.46 23.84 5.21
C CYS A 112 0.79 24.57 5.71
N GLU A 113 1.97 23.97 5.58
CA GLU A 113 3.25 24.62 5.90
C GLU A 113 3.46 25.90 5.08
N THR A 114 3.17 25.85 3.78
CA THR A 114 3.26 27.02 2.89
C THR A 114 2.29 28.13 3.31
N LEU A 115 1.07 27.76 3.70
CA LEU A 115 0.08 28.70 4.24
C LEU A 115 0.55 29.32 5.56
N GLU A 116 1.13 28.54 6.47
CA GLU A 116 1.70 29.04 7.73
C GLU A 116 2.87 29.99 7.54
N ASN A 117 3.72 29.73 6.54
CA ASN A 117 4.80 30.65 6.18
C ASN A 117 4.27 31.99 5.66
N SER A 118 3.11 31.97 4.97
CA SER A 118 2.50 33.17 4.38
C SER A 118 1.65 33.95 5.40
N PHE A 119 0.99 33.23 6.30
CA PHE A 119 0.05 33.77 7.28
C PHE A 119 0.34 33.17 8.67
N PRO A 120 1.41 33.65 9.33
CA PRO A 120 1.81 33.10 10.63
C PRO A 120 0.78 33.44 11.71
N LEU A 121 0.33 32.42 12.44
CA LEU A 121 -0.65 32.58 13.51
C LEU A 121 -0.33 31.67 14.70
N GLY A 122 0.32 32.22 15.73
CA GLY A 122 0.71 31.46 16.93
C GLY A 122 1.84 30.47 16.66
N GLU A 123 1.83 29.34 17.37
CA GLU A 123 2.75 28.23 17.14
C GLU A 123 2.37 27.48 15.86
N ARG A 124 3.39 26.97 15.14
CA ARG A 124 3.19 26.22 13.89
C ARG A 124 2.40 24.94 14.14
N ALA A 125 1.35 24.73 13.35
CA ALA A 125 0.58 23.51 13.42
C ALA A 125 1.23 22.36 12.63
N ILE A 126 1.99 22.68 11.59
CA ILE A 126 2.74 21.69 10.81
C ILE A 126 4.23 21.93 11.01
N ASN A 127 4.93 20.90 11.49
CA ASN A 127 6.40 20.90 11.57
C ASN A 127 6.99 20.17 10.35
N ALA A 128 8.01 20.77 9.73
CA ALA A 128 8.78 20.15 8.64
C ALA A 128 9.31 18.76 9.02
N GLU A 129 9.68 18.58 10.30
CA GLU A 129 10.15 17.29 10.81
C GLU A 129 9.09 16.19 10.69
N GLN A 130 7.81 16.51 10.94
CA GLN A 130 6.71 15.54 10.78
C GLN A 130 6.54 15.13 9.31
N ILE A 131 6.72 16.07 8.38
CA ILE A 131 6.65 15.80 6.94
C ILE A 131 7.79 14.87 6.54
N THR A 132 9.02 15.20 6.94
CA THR A 132 10.22 14.38 6.66
C THR A 132 10.07 12.97 7.22
N GLN A 133 9.52 12.81 8.43
CA GLN A 133 9.25 11.49 8.99
C GLN A 133 8.33 10.65 8.09
N ILE A 134 7.24 11.21 7.56
CA ILE A 134 6.34 10.46 6.66
C ILE A 134 7.05 10.15 5.32
N GLU A 135 7.84 11.08 4.79
CA GLU A 135 8.63 10.86 3.57
C GLU A 135 9.65 9.73 3.73
N GLU A 136 10.35 9.66 4.86
CA GLU A 136 11.28 8.56 5.16
C GLU A 136 10.55 7.20 5.27
N MET A 137 9.33 7.19 5.81
CA MET A 137 8.49 6.00 5.87
C MET A 137 8.05 5.52 4.48
N LEU A 138 7.72 6.46 3.58
CA LEU A 138 7.41 6.18 2.18
C LEU A 138 8.61 5.57 1.47
N ASP A 139 9.77 6.23 1.54
CA ASP A 139 11.01 5.77 0.89
C ASP A 139 11.40 4.37 1.38
N THR A 140 11.26 4.10 2.69
CA THR A 140 11.50 2.76 3.26
C THR A 140 10.63 1.69 2.60
N LEU A 141 9.33 1.95 2.44
CA LEU A 141 8.40 0.96 1.88
C LEU A 141 8.54 0.82 0.38
N GLU A 142 8.75 1.92 -0.36
CA GLU A 142 9.00 1.90 -1.80
C GLU A 142 10.27 1.12 -2.14
N ASN A 143 11.35 1.34 -1.38
CA ASN A 143 12.59 0.58 -1.52
C ASN A 143 12.40 -0.89 -1.21
N LEU A 144 11.67 -1.23 -0.14
CA LEU A 144 11.37 -2.64 0.18
C LEU A 144 10.58 -3.31 -0.94
N ILE A 145 9.50 -2.67 -1.42
CA ILE A 145 8.69 -3.22 -2.52
C ILE A 145 9.55 -3.42 -3.77
N THR A 146 10.36 -2.43 -4.15
CA THR A 146 11.23 -2.48 -5.33
C THR A 146 12.27 -3.59 -5.22
N VAL A 147 12.96 -3.70 -4.07
CA VAL A 147 13.93 -4.78 -3.82
C VAL A 147 13.23 -6.13 -3.90
N HIS A 148 12.07 -6.31 -3.25
CA HIS A 148 11.32 -7.56 -3.33
C HIS A 148 10.95 -7.95 -4.76
N PHE A 149 10.51 -7.00 -5.59
CA PHE A 149 10.20 -7.29 -7.00
C PHE A 149 11.43 -7.63 -7.84
N ASN A 150 12.61 -7.12 -7.49
CA ASN A 150 13.86 -7.36 -8.20
C ASN A 150 14.60 -8.62 -7.73
N THR A 151 14.44 -9.02 -6.47
CA THR A 151 15.12 -10.19 -5.87
C THR A 151 14.23 -11.43 -5.74
N ALA A 152 12.90 -11.28 -5.78
CA ALA A 152 12.00 -12.42 -5.91
C ALA A 152 12.28 -13.07 -7.27
N GLY A 153 12.98 -14.21 -7.26
CA GLY A 153 13.50 -14.92 -8.42
C GLY A 153 12.44 -15.50 -9.37
N SER A 154 11.47 -14.70 -9.82
CA SER A 154 10.71 -14.98 -11.02
C SER A 154 11.68 -14.89 -12.19
N SER A 155 12.09 -16.04 -12.72
CA SER A 155 12.78 -16.11 -14.01
C SER A 155 12.04 -15.24 -15.03
N PRO A 156 12.72 -14.40 -15.82
CA PRO A 156 12.09 -13.59 -16.88
C PRO A 156 11.22 -14.42 -17.84
N ALA A 157 11.43 -15.74 -17.88
CA ALA A 157 10.68 -16.70 -18.68
C ALA A 157 9.20 -16.87 -18.28
N GLU A 158 8.81 -16.61 -17.03
CA GLU A 158 7.39 -16.70 -16.60
C GLU A 158 6.57 -15.45 -16.94
N ARG A 159 7.24 -14.33 -17.25
CA ARG A 159 6.59 -13.05 -17.60
C ARG A 159 6.36 -12.87 -19.09
N VAL A 160 6.86 -13.78 -19.93
CA VAL A 160 6.49 -13.84 -21.34
C VAL A 160 5.20 -14.65 -21.41
N ALA A 161 4.07 -13.95 -21.64
CA ALA A 161 2.82 -14.60 -22.00
C ALA A 161 3.14 -15.69 -23.03
N PRO A 162 2.71 -16.95 -22.84
CA PRO A 162 3.03 -18.02 -23.78
C PRO A 162 2.64 -17.52 -25.16
N ARG A 163 3.64 -17.34 -26.04
CA ARG A 163 3.44 -17.01 -27.45
C ARG A 163 2.31 -17.93 -27.91
N PRO A 164 1.17 -17.40 -28.42
CA PRO A 164 0.06 -18.26 -28.78
C PRO A 164 0.60 -19.33 -29.73
N ARG A 165 0.69 -20.58 -29.26
CA ARG A 165 0.87 -21.70 -30.18
C ARG A 165 -0.32 -21.57 -31.09
N ARG A 166 -0.04 -21.40 -32.38
CA ARG A 166 -1.07 -21.37 -33.42
C ARG A 166 -2.06 -22.48 -33.09
N LEU A 167 -3.27 -22.11 -32.67
CA LEU A 167 -4.36 -23.06 -32.64
C LEU A 167 -4.44 -23.58 -34.07
N ALA A 168 -4.30 -24.90 -34.24
CA ALA A 168 -4.39 -25.57 -35.53
C ALA A 168 -5.75 -25.35 -36.23
N ASN A 169 -6.69 -24.62 -35.61
CA ASN A 169 -8.07 -24.41 -36.05
C ASN A 169 -8.47 -22.94 -36.22
N CYS A 170 -7.54 -22.00 -36.47
CA CYS A 170 -7.96 -20.68 -36.96
C CYS A 170 -8.63 -20.84 -38.33
N ARG A 171 -9.91 -20.48 -38.44
CA ARG A 171 -10.65 -20.45 -39.72
C ARG A 171 -9.89 -19.59 -40.74
N ILE A 172 -10.00 -19.96 -42.02
CA ILE A 172 -9.34 -19.31 -43.17
C ILE A 172 -9.60 -17.79 -43.24
N SER A 173 -10.69 -17.33 -42.61
CA SER A 173 -11.06 -15.91 -42.48
C SER A 173 -10.47 -15.18 -41.26
N CYS A 174 -9.63 -15.81 -40.42
CA CYS A 174 -8.94 -15.07 -39.35
C CYS A 174 -7.93 -14.07 -39.93
N ALA A 175 -7.97 -12.82 -39.45
CA ALA A 175 -6.98 -11.77 -39.72
C ALA A 175 -5.51 -12.19 -39.45
N CYS A 176 -5.32 -13.27 -38.69
CA CYS A 176 -4.07 -13.97 -38.44
C CYS A 176 -3.24 -14.31 -39.72
N THR A 177 -3.89 -14.53 -40.87
CA THR A 177 -3.23 -14.98 -42.11
C THR A 177 -2.62 -13.86 -42.94
N LYS A 178 -2.98 -12.58 -42.69
CA LYS A 178 -2.45 -11.44 -43.43
C LYS A 178 -1.15 -10.86 -42.89
N LEU A 179 -0.66 -11.37 -41.75
CA LEU A 179 0.66 -11.03 -41.20
C LEU A 179 1.73 -11.99 -41.76
N LYS A 180 1.89 -12.01 -43.10
CA LYS A 180 3.04 -12.65 -43.74
C LYS A 180 4.16 -11.60 -43.90
N THR A 181 5.10 -11.65 -42.96
CA THR A 181 6.55 -11.53 -43.19
C THR A 181 7.02 -10.49 -44.22
N SER A 182 7.20 -9.25 -43.77
CA SER A 182 8.24 -8.37 -44.33
C SER A 182 9.36 -8.29 -43.30
N TYR A 183 10.28 -9.26 -43.33
CA TYR A 183 11.68 -9.20 -42.90
C TYR A 183 12.19 -10.64 -42.82
N ALA A 184 12.71 -11.11 -43.93
CA ALA A 184 13.75 -12.12 -44.06
C ALA A 184 14.39 -11.92 -45.44
#